data_AF-A0A517VY64-F1
#
_entry.id   AF-A0A517VY64-F1
#
_cell.length_a   1.000
_cell.length_b   1.000
_cell.length_c   1.000
_cell.angle_alpha   90.00
_cell.angle_beta   90.00
_cell.angle_gamma   90.00
#
_symmetry.space_group_name_H-M   'P 1'
#
loop_
_entity.id
_entity.type
_entity.pdbx_description
1 polymer ?
#
loop_
_entity_poly.entity_id
_entity_poly.type
_entity_poly.pdbx_seq_one_letter_code
_entity_poly.pdbx_strand_id
1 'polypeptide(L)'
;MTARTQFYLLGNNSHLSDSLNKLSDYNCNKLENQTLESLQPDETVSLFEETSSEYVGFIERPELIDQTQLNQIKNFELKRDQTGACFLPFSSAELFTQSYEILSPIAVLLAMNPFQHAIVLIHKSTFLSLKEIPNSEDLLWHSLILMAEAGIKNQLIAAPALNVGRKLQIPLPQLAPDYPGHDRDWLLHLIRDYQPAQDLPSVSSQADAIALKAGLLCIHDYLEESHQLSQSVEHEGPHRSGDYWHHIMHRREPDYSNAKYWSRAVGHHPLHVVLPEAVEPLFDQFHSPAVANWKNQLLQSERWSLNSFVDCCAECESNQNLELNDLAQNIQWIEMQLLLQKTSLDATTG
;
A
#
# COMPACT_ATOMS: atom_id res chain seq x y z
N MET A 1 11.60 6.83 -29.43
CA MET A 1 11.00 5.55 -29.88
C MET A 1 10.27 4.96 -28.69
N THR A 2 9.04 4.50 -28.88
CA THR A 2 8.26 3.85 -27.82
C THR A 2 8.88 2.49 -27.47
N ALA A 3 8.95 2.18 -26.18
CA ALA A 3 9.36 0.87 -25.69
C ALA A 3 8.25 -0.16 -25.92
N ARG A 4 8.61 -1.43 -26.16
CA ARG A 4 7.66 -2.53 -26.27
C ARG A 4 7.45 -3.17 -24.91
N THR A 5 6.25 -3.68 -24.70
CA THR A 5 5.86 -4.36 -23.46
C THR A 5 5.35 -5.75 -23.76
N GLN A 6 5.80 -6.73 -23.00
CA GLN A 6 5.23 -8.08 -22.91
C GLN A 6 4.30 -8.13 -21.70
N PHE A 7 3.08 -8.62 -21.88
CA PHE A 7 2.17 -8.89 -20.76
C PHE A 7 2.09 -10.38 -20.49
N TYR A 8 2.05 -10.73 -19.20
CA TYR A 8 1.71 -12.06 -18.70
C TYR A 8 0.41 -11.97 -17.91
N LEU A 9 -0.60 -12.72 -18.35
CA LEU A 9 -1.90 -12.83 -17.69
C LEU A 9 -1.88 -14.07 -16.80
N LEU A 10 -2.08 -13.89 -15.50
CA LEU A 10 -2.05 -14.96 -14.50
C LEU A 10 -3.47 -15.41 -14.17
N GLY A 11 -3.61 -16.62 -13.63
CA GLY A 11 -4.87 -17.19 -13.14
C GLY A 11 -5.58 -18.19 -14.05
N ASN A 12 -6.52 -18.93 -13.45
CA ASN A 12 -7.32 -19.98 -14.09
C ASN A 12 -8.64 -19.46 -14.61
N ASN A 13 -8.65 -18.87 -15.79
CA ASN A 13 -9.88 -18.33 -16.34
C ASN A 13 -10.32 -19.11 -17.60
N SER A 14 -11.25 -20.04 -17.40
CA SER A 14 -12.00 -20.73 -18.46
C SER A 14 -12.98 -19.80 -19.20
N HIS A 15 -13.39 -18.68 -18.57
CA HIS A 15 -14.26 -17.64 -19.16
C HIS A 15 -13.54 -16.61 -20.02
N LEU A 16 -12.21 -16.69 -20.07
CA LEU A 16 -11.35 -15.72 -20.74
C LEU A 16 -11.18 -16.02 -22.24
N SER A 17 -11.68 -17.15 -22.75
CA SER A 17 -11.52 -17.55 -24.17
C SER A 17 -12.03 -16.50 -25.16
N ASP A 18 -13.12 -15.79 -24.83
CA ASP A 18 -13.69 -14.77 -25.71
C ASP A 18 -13.01 -13.39 -25.59
N SER A 19 -12.48 -13.05 -24.40
CA SER A 19 -11.69 -11.83 -24.18
C SER A 19 -10.25 -11.98 -24.72
N LEU A 20 -9.71 -13.19 -24.77
CA LEU A 20 -8.39 -13.47 -25.32
C LEU A 20 -8.32 -13.60 -26.84
N ASN A 21 -9.40 -14.05 -27.49
CA ASN A 21 -9.47 -13.97 -28.96
C ASN A 21 -9.46 -12.52 -29.47
N LYS A 22 -9.81 -11.55 -28.59
CA LYS A 22 -9.69 -10.10 -28.83
C LYS A 22 -8.30 -9.53 -28.53
N LEU A 23 -7.41 -10.34 -27.96
CA LEU A 23 -6.06 -9.99 -27.49
C LEU A 23 -4.93 -10.53 -28.37
N SER A 24 -5.21 -11.33 -29.39
CA SER A 24 -4.20 -11.92 -30.29
C SER A 24 -3.36 -10.89 -31.05
N ASP A 25 -3.85 -9.64 -31.19
CA ASP A 25 -3.11 -8.49 -31.74
C ASP A 25 -2.20 -7.77 -30.71
N TYR A 26 -2.04 -8.33 -29.50
CA TYR A 26 -1.32 -7.76 -28.36
C TYR A 26 -0.23 -8.75 -27.91
N ASN A 27 0.92 -8.24 -27.47
CA ASN A 27 2.03 -9.08 -27.01
C ASN A 27 1.75 -9.60 -25.60
N CYS A 28 0.81 -10.54 -25.49
CA CYS A 28 0.26 -11.07 -24.25
C CYS A 28 0.40 -12.60 -24.23
N ASN A 29 0.95 -13.15 -23.15
CA ASN A 29 1.04 -14.59 -22.89
C ASN A 29 0.23 -14.94 -21.65
N LYS A 30 -0.25 -16.18 -21.57
CA LYS A 30 -0.94 -16.70 -20.38
C LYS A 30 0.01 -17.54 -19.53
N LEU A 31 -0.12 -17.41 -18.21
CA LEU A 31 0.49 -18.28 -17.23
C LEU A 31 -0.64 -18.95 -16.44
N GLU A 32 -1.08 -20.11 -16.94
CA GLU A 32 -2.20 -20.85 -16.34
C GLU A 32 -1.78 -21.44 -14.98
N ASN A 33 -2.71 -21.45 -14.02
CA ASN A 33 -2.50 -21.92 -12.65
C ASN A 33 -1.40 -21.18 -11.86
N GLN A 34 -0.99 -20.00 -12.30
CA GLN A 34 -0.08 -19.13 -11.54
C GLN A 34 -0.81 -17.91 -11.00
N THR A 35 -0.37 -17.43 -9.84
CA THR A 35 -0.65 -16.13 -9.21
C THR A 35 0.67 -15.39 -9.03
N LEU A 36 0.64 -14.09 -8.69
CA LEU A 36 1.86 -13.32 -8.42
C LEU A 36 2.68 -13.96 -7.29
N GLU A 37 1.99 -14.44 -6.25
CA GLU A 37 2.57 -15.12 -5.08
C GLU A 37 3.16 -16.51 -5.38
N SER A 38 2.71 -17.16 -6.46
CA SER A 38 3.18 -18.50 -6.84
C SER A 38 4.43 -18.49 -7.72
N LEU A 39 4.80 -17.33 -8.27
CA LEU A 39 5.90 -17.20 -9.24
C LEU A 39 7.24 -17.60 -8.61
N GLN A 40 7.95 -18.50 -9.26
CA GLN A 40 9.28 -18.94 -8.81
C GLN A 40 10.39 -18.07 -9.39
N PRO A 41 11.54 -17.91 -8.70
CA PRO A 41 12.65 -17.10 -9.19
C PRO A 41 13.13 -17.47 -10.60
N ASP A 42 13.47 -18.74 -10.82
CA ASP A 42 14.02 -19.21 -12.11
C ASP A 42 13.01 -19.05 -13.25
N GLU A 43 11.73 -19.32 -12.98
CA GLU A 43 10.64 -19.12 -13.95
C GLU A 43 10.52 -17.64 -14.30
N THR A 44 10.48 -16.76 -13.28
CA THR A 44 10.36 -15.32 -13.48
C THR A 44 11.52 -14.77 -14.30
N VAL A 45 12.76 -15.16 -13.98
CA VAL A 45 13.95 -14.79 -14.76
C VAL A 45 13.79 -15.21 -16.22
N SER A 46 13.34 -16.46 -16.47
CA SER A 46 13.11 -16.96 -17.82
C SER A 46 12.11 -16.11 -18.60
N LEU A 47 11.00 -15.70 -17.97
CA LEU A 47 10.01 -14.80 -18.60
C LEU A 47 10.63 -13.47 -19.05
N PHE A 48 11.52 -12.90 -18.23
CA PHE A 48 12.25 -11.69 -18.57
C PHE A 48 13.31 -11.93 -19.65
N GLU A 49 14.05 -13.04 -19.62
CA GLU A 49 15.10 -13.34 -20.59
C GLU A 49 14.56 -13.64 -21.99
N GLU A 50 13.46 -14.40 -22.09
CA GLU A 50 12.88 -14.88 -23.35
C GLU A 50 12.19 -13.78 -24.15
N THR A 51 11.66 -12.73 -23.51
CA THR A 51 10.97 -11.67 -24.23
C THR A 51 11.92 -10.76 -25.01
N SER A 52 11.50 -10.32 -26.20
CA SER A 52 12.20 -9.27 -26.97
C SER A 52 11.77 -7.85 -26.60
N SER A 53 10.80 -7.72 -25.68
CA SER A 53 10.27 -6.44 -25.19
C SER A 53 11.18 -5.82 -24.13
N GLU A 54 11.20 -4.50 -24.07
CA GLU A 54 11.95 -3.74 -23.06
C GLU A 54 11.28 -3.79 -21.67
N TYR A 55 9.94 -3.91 -21.63
CA TYR A 55 9.17 -4.01 -20.38
C TYR A 55 8.39 -5.32 -20.30
N VAL A 56 8.21 -5.79 -19.07
CA VAL A 56 7.36 -6.93 -18.72
C VAL A 56 6.31 -6.48 -17.71
N GLY A 57 5.03 -6.79 -17.96
CA GLY A 57 3.92 -6.51 -17.06
C GLY A 57 3.19 -7.79 -16.67
N PHE A 58 2.74 -7.86 -15.42
CA PHE A 58 1.97 -8.99 -14.88
C PHE A 58 0.57 -8.52 -14.53
N ILE A 59 -0.45 -9.29 -14.91
CA ILE A 59 -1.87 -8.98 -14.69
C ILE A 59 -2.54 -10.21 -14.06
N GLU A 60 -2.82 -10.14 -12.77
CA GLU A 60 -3.42 -11.26 -12.01
C GLU A 60 -4.95 -11.36 -12.13
N ARG A 61 -5.62 -10.23 -12.38
CA ARG A 61 -7.08 -10.16 -12.57
C ARG A 61 -7.43 -9.73 -13.99
N PRO A 62 -7.06 -10.52 -15.02
CA PRO A 62 -7.24 -10.15 -16.43
C PRO A 62 -8.71 -9.92 -16.80
N GLU A 63 -9.67 -10.46 -16.05
CA GLU A 63 -11.11 -10.21 -16.24
C GLU A 63 -11.53 -8.76 -15.99
N LEU A 64 -10.70 -7.97 -15.30
CA LEU A 64 -10.95 -6.55 -15.04
C LEU A 64 -10.49 -5.63 -16.16
N ILE A 65 -9.79 -6.17 -17.16
CA ILE A 65 -9.16 -5.41 -18.24
C ILE A 65 -9.79 -5.83 -19.56
N ASP A 66 -10.54 -4.91 -20.18
CA ASP A 66 -11.09 -5.07 -21.53
C ASP A 66 -10.26 -4.32 -22.58
N GLN A 67 -10.69 -4.39 -23.86
CA GLN A 67 -9.99 -3.74 -24.98
C GLN A 67 -9.74 -2.23 -24.76
N THR A 68 -10.62 -1.55 -24.04
CA THR A 68 -10.52 -0.13 -23.70
C THR A 68 -9.32 0.11 -22.79
N GLN A 69 -9.21 -0.63 -21.69
CA GLN A 69 -8.07 -0.50 -20.76
C GLN A 69 -6.77 -0.94 -21.46
N LEU A 70 -6.80 -1.97 -22.29
CA LEU A 70 -5.61 -2.40 -23.06
C LEU A 70 -5.14 -1.36 -24.08
N ASN A 71 -6.07 -0.67 -24.74
CA ASN A 71 -5.74 0.44 -25.62
C ASN A 71 -5.14 1.61 -24.82
N GLN A 72 -5.67 1.92 -23.64
CA GLN A 72 -5.06 2.91 -22.74
C GLN A 72 -3.63 2.50 -22.36
N ILE A 73 -3.44 1.23 -21.97
CA ILE A 73 -2.13 0.68 -21.60
C ILE A 73 -1.11 0.78 -22.75
N LYS A 74 -1.50 0.43 -23.98
CA LYS A 74 -0.63 0.52 -25.17
C LYS A 74 -0.31 1.96 -25.59
N ASN A 75 -1.23 2.88 -25.34
CA ASN A 75 -1.05 4.29 -25.69
C ASN A 75 -0.10 5.01 -24.72
N PHE A 76 0.30 4.37 -23.62
CA PHE A 76 1.31 4.95 -22.74
C PHE A 76 2.68 4.93 -23.40
N GLU A 77 3.21 6.12 -23.66
CA GLU A 77 4.54 6.29 -24.23
C GLU A 77 5.60 6.01 -23.16
N LEU A 78 5.97 4.74 -23.01
CA LEU A 78 7.16 4.35 -22.27
C LEU A 78 8.39 4.73 -23.09
N LYS A 79 9.27 5.53 -22.48
CA LYS A 79 10.54 5.90 -23.12
C LYS A 79 11.54 4.75 -22.97
N ARG A 80 12.31 4.47 -24.02
CA ARG A 80 13.30 3.38 -24.01
C ARG A 80 14.49 3.61 -23.07
N ASP A 81 14.79 4.86 -22.75
CA ASP A 81 15.85 5.26 -21.82
C ASP A 81 15.39 5.25 -20.36
N GLN A 82 14.09 5.11 -20.13
CA GLN A 82 13.53 4.98 -18.79
C GLN A 82 13.84 3.58 -18.23
N THR A 83 14.38 3.53 -17.02
CA THR A 83 14.67 2.30 -16.27
C THR A 83 13.74 2.19 -15.04
N GLY A 84 13.89 1.15 -14.23
CA GLY A 84 12.98 0.89 -13.10
C GLY A 84 11.64 0.27 -13.52
N ALA A 85 10.63 0.48 -12.67
CA ALA A 85 9.26 0.10 -12.94
C ALA A 85 8.35 1.32 -13.17
N CYS A 86 7.29 1.12 -13.93
CA CYS A 86 6.24 2.09 -14.17
C CYS A 86 4.92 1.58 -13.59
N PHE A 87 4.20 2.45 -12.88
CA PHE A 87 2.92 2.13 -12.24
C PHE A 87 1.80 2.86 -12.95
N LEU A 88 0.81 2.11 -13.43
CA LEU A 88 -0.40 2.60 -14.07
C LEU A 88 -1.54 2.46 -13.05
N PRO A 89 -1.86 3.49 -12.26
CA PRO A 89 -2.77 3.37 -11.14
C PRO A 89 -4.20 3.09 -11.59
N PHE A 90 -4.93 2.31 -10.79
CA PHE A 90 -6.37 2.16 -10.96
C PHE A 90 -7.11 3.41 -10.50
N SER A 91 -8.30 3.66 -11.04
CA SER A 91 -9.13 4.82 -10.67
C SER A 91 -9.54 4.85 -9.20
N SER A 92 -9.50 3.69 -8.52
CA SER A 92 -9.78 3.58 -7.08
C SER A 92 -8.54 3.70 -6.20
N ALA A 93 -7.35 3.86 -6.78
CA ALA A 93 -6.07 3.83 -6.07
C ALA A 93 -5.57 5.23 -5.65
N GLU A 94 -6.48 6.14 -5.33
CA GLU A 94 -6.15 7.53 -4.98
C GLU A 94 -5.15 7.63 -3.82
N LEU A 95 -5.37 6.85 -2.75
CA LEU A 95 -4.45 6.78 -1.60
C LEU A 95 -3.04 6.33 -2.01
N PHE A 96 -2.93 5.34 -2.91
CA PHE A 96 -1.64 4.88 -3.41
C PHE A 96 -0.93 5.99 -4.20
N THR A 97 -1.65 6.69 -5.08
CA THR A 97 -1.07 7.80 -5.86
C THR A 97 -0.60 8.95 -4.95
N GLN A 98 -1.39 9.31 -3.94
CA GLN A 98 -1.02 10.34 -2.96
C GLN A 98 0.20 9.90 -2.13
N SER A 99 0.21 8.67 -1.62
CA SER A 99 1.36 8.11 -0.89
C SER A 99 2.62 8.08 -1.75
N TYR A 100 2.49 7.76 -3.04
CA TYR A 100 3.62 7.74 -3.99
C TYR A 100 4.21 9.13 -4.26
N GLU A 101 3.40 10.18 -4.22
CA GLU A 101 3.85 11.56 -4.39
C GLU A 101 4.49 12.15 -3.13
N ILE A 102 4.11 11.66 -1.95
CA ILE A 102 4.52 12.23 -0.66
C ILE A 102 5.66 11.45 -0.02
N LEU A 103 5.59 10.12 -0.01
CA LEU A 103 6.59 9.27 0.63
C LEU A 103 7.84 9.14 -0.24
N SER A 104 8.97 8.85 0.40
CA SER A 104 10.21 8.54 -0.30
C SER A 104 10.12 7.20 -1.06
N PRO A 105 10.98 6.97 -2.09
CA PRO A 105 10.86 5.83 -2.98
C PRO A 105 10.85 4.46 -2.30
N ILE A 106 11.63 4.27 -1.24
CA ILE A 106 11.65 3.00 -0.51
C ILE A 106 10.45 2.93 0.44
N ALA A 107 10.18 4.01 1.19
CA ALA A 107 9.05 4.08 2.12
C ALA A 107 7.69 3.75 1.47
N VAL A 108 7.39 4.28 0.28
CA VAL A 108 6.10 3.96 -0.39
C VAL A 108 5.99 2.48 -0.75
N LEU A 109 7.09 1.85 -1.17
CA LEU A 109 7.10 0.44 -1.56
C LEU A 109 7.08 -0.48 -0.34
N LEU A 110 7.66 -0.06 0.78
CA LEU A 110 7.47 -0.73 2.05
C LEU A 110 6.04 -0.52 2.57
N ALA A 111 5.38 0.58 2.22
CA ALA A 111 4.04 0.88 2.72
C ALA A 111 2.92 0.12 2.01
N MET A 112 3.00 -0.02 0.69
CA MET A 112 1.91 -0.55 -0.13
C MET A 112 2.47 -1.41 -1.27
N ASN A 113 1.88 -2.60 -1.48
CA ASN A 113 2.20 -3.45 -2.62
C ASN A 113 1.63 -2.84 -3.92
N PRO A 114 2.44 -2.33 -4.87
CA PRO A 114 1.94 -1.65 -6.06
C PRO A 114 1.05 -2.53 -6.95
N PHE A 115 1.21 -3.86 -6.91
CA PHE A 115 0.40 -4.79 -7.70
C PHE A 115 -1.07 -4.82 -7.27
N GLN A 116 -1.39 -4.37 -6.06
CA GLN A 116 -2.76 -4.23 -5.58
C GLN A 116 -3.43 -2.92 -6.05
N HIS A 117 -2.64 -1.95 -6.53
CA HIS A 117 -3.08 -0.57 -6.79
C HIS A 117 -2.87 -0.11 -8.24
N ALA A 118 -2.05 -0.81 -9.00
CA ALA A 118 -1.66 -0.42 -10.34
C ALA A 118 -1.35 -1.64 -11.21
N ILE A 119 -1.38 -1.46 -12.53
CA ILE A 119 -0.62 -2.33 -13.42
C ILE A 119 0.84 -1.94 -13.31
N VAL A 120 1.69 -2.92 -13.00
CA VAL A 120 3.13 -2.72 -12.83
C VAL A 120 3.86 -3.20 -14.08
N LEU A 121 4.66 -2.32 -14.67
CA LEU A 121 5.53 -2.63 -15.81
C LEU A 121 6.99 -2.51 -15.39
N ILE A 122 7.74 -3.60 -15.42
CA ILE A 122 9.12 -3.64 -14.96
C ILE A 122 10.04 -3.66 -16.17
N HIS A 123 11.02 -2.75 -16.21
CA HIS A 123 12.01 -2.73 -17.28
C HIS A 123 12.93 -3.96 -17.19
N LYS A 124 13.04 -4.72 -18.28
CA LYS A 124 13.73 -6.02 -18.35
C LYS A 124 15.17 -5.96 -17.87
N SER A 125 15.95 -5.03 -18.41
CA SER A 125 17.38 -4.94 -18.06
C SER A 125 17.59 -4.46 -16.62
N THR A 126 16.58 -3.83 -16.02
CA THR A 126 16.62 -3.42 -14.63
C THR A 126 16.39 -4.63 -13.71
N PHE A 127 15.35 -5.42 -13.99
CA PHE A 127 15.06 -6.62 -13.21
C PHE A 127 16.23 -7.62 -13.28
N LEU A 128 16.76 -7.86 -14.48
CA LEU A 128 17.88 -8.78 -14.69
C LEU A 128 19.24 -8.25 -14.18
N SER A 129 19.32 -6.98 -13.75
CA SER A 129 20.55 -6.44 -13.13
C SER A 129 20.58 -6.55 -11.61
N LEU A 130 19.48 -7.01 -11.00
CA LEU A 130 19.46 -7.36 -9.58
C LEU A 130 20.53 -8.43 -9.32
N LYS A 131 21.33 -8.22 -8.27
CA LYS A 131 22.43 -9.14 -7.90
C LYS A 131 21.91 -10.52 -7.55
N GLU A 132 20.74 -10.56 -6.92
CA GLU A 132 20.04 -11.75 -6.48
C GLU A 132 18.55 -11.51 -6.67
N ILE A 133 17.86 -12.49 -7.25
CA ILE A 133 16.40 -12.46 -7.36
C ILE A 133 15.83 -12.98 -6.04
N PRO A 134 14.96 -12.23 -5.37
CA PRO A 134 14.47 -12.62 -4.06
C PRO A 134 13.66 -13.91 -4.13
N ASN A 135 13.91 -14.80 -3.17
CA ASN A 135 13.08 -15.97 -2.94
C ASN A 135 12.10 -15.65 -1.80
N SER A 136 11.04 -14.89 -2.13
CA SER A 136 9.97 -14.48 -1.21
C SER A 136 8.61 -14.75 -1.83
N GLU A 137 7.57 -14.81 -0.99
CA GLU A 137 6.17 -15.00 -1.41
C GLU A 137 5.76 -13.96 -2.46
N ASP A 138 6.02 -12.66 -2.20
CA ASP A 138 5.85 -11.60 -3.19
C ASP A 138 7.16 -11.23 -3.90
N LEU A 139 7.72 -12.15 -4.68
CA LEU A 139 8.98 -11.97 -5.41
C LEU A 139 9.05 -10.64 -6.18
N LEU A 140 7.99 -10.31 -6.92
CA LEU A 140 7.98 -9.12 -7.76
C LEU A 140 7.90 -7.83 -6.92
N TRP A 141 7.13 -7.81 -5.83
CA TRP A 141 7.07 -6.65 -4.93
C TRP A 141 8.41 -6.45 -4.22
N HIS A 142 9.00 -7.52 -3.68
CA HIS A 142 10.34 -7.49 -3.10
C HIS A 142 11.38 -6.97 -4.11
N SER A 143 11.31 -7.41 -5.36
CA SER A 143 12.19 -6.91 -6.43
C SER A 143 12.02 -5.40 -6.67
N LEU A 144 10.80 -4.84 -6.56
CA LEU A 144 10.58 -3.39 -6.64
C LEU A 144 11.32 -2.63 -5.53
N ILE A 145 11.30 -3.18 -4.31
CA ILE A 145 11.98 -2.59 -3.14
C ILE A 145 13.50 -2.63 -3.34
N LEU A 146 14.07 -3.77 -3.74
CA LEU A 146 15.52 -3.90 -4.00
C LEU A 146 16.00 -2.96 -5.12
N MET A 147 15.18 -2.77 -6.17
CA MET A 147 15.49 -1.78 -7.21
C MET A 147 15.52 -0.35 -6.63
N ALA A 148 14.57 0.02 -5.78
CA ALA A 148 14.55 1.34 -5.15
C ALA A 148 15.75 1.55 -4.21
N GLU A 149 16.14 0.53 -3.43
CA GLU A 149 17.34 0.54 -2.58
C GLU A 149 18.63 0.70 -3.39
N ALA A 150 18.67 0.15 -4.62
CA ALA A 150 19.76 0.37 -5.57
C ALA A 150 19.76 1.76 -6.23
N GLY A 151 18.84 2.66 -5.84
CA GLY A 151 18.69 4.01 -6.39
C GLY A 151 18.00 4.06 -7.75
N ILE A 152 17.36 2.96 -8.17
CA ILE A 152 16.64 2.89 -9.43
C ILE A 152 15.26 3.49 -9.25
N LYS A 153 14.93 4.47 -10.09
CA LYS A 153 13.67 5.23 -9.97
C LYS A 153 12.50 4.47 -10.59
N ASN A 154 11.54 4.10 -9.75
CA ASN A 154 10.20 3.74 -10.20
C ASN A 154 9.40 5.02 -10.52
N GLN A 155 8.34 4.92 -11.32
CA GLN A 155 7.58 6.10 -11.78
C GLN A 155 6.08 5.83 -11.88
N LEU A 156 5.29 6.78 -11.38
CA LEU A 156 3.86 6.83 -11.67
C LEU A 156 3.66 7.37 -13.10
N ILE A 157 2.87 6.67 -13.92
CA ILE A 157 2.52 7.17 -15.25
C ILE A 157 1.47 8.28 -15.10
N ALA A 158 1.81 9.48 -15.56
CA ALA A 158 0.90 10.62 -15.65
C ALA A 158 -0.15 10.40 -16.74
N ALA A 159 -1.18 9.63 -16.42
CA ALA A 159 -2.27 9.24 -17.30
C ALA A 159 -3.60 9.24 -16.54
N PRO A 160 -4.75 9.33 -17.24
CA PRO A 160 -6.03 9.01 -16.63
C PRO A 160 -5.95 7.63 -15.98
N ALA A 161 -6.32 7.57 -14.69
CA ALA A 161 -6.29 6.32 -13.95
C ALA A 161 -7.16 5.26 -14.64
N LEU A 162 -6.71 4.01 -14.61
CA LEU A 162 -7.38 2.90 -15.27
C LEU A 162 -8.70 2.61 -14.56
N ASN A 163 -9.81 2.90 -15.22
CA ASN A 163 -11.13 2.59 -14.69
C ASN A 163 -11.42 1.10 -14.89
N VAL A 164 -11.35 0.34 -13.80
CA VAL A 164 -11.63 -1.11 -13.75
C VAL A 164 -13.10 -1.41 -13.38
N GLY A 165 -13.97 -0.39 -13.34
CA GLY A 165 -15.43 -0.52 -13.21
C GLY A 165 -15.94 -1.07 -11.87
N ARG A 166 -15.07 -1.50 -10.96
CA ARG A 166 -15.39 -2.02 -9.63
C ARG A 166 -14.28 -1.64 -8.64
N LYS A 167 -14.64 -1.42 -7.37
CA LYS A 167 -13.67 -1.26 -6.27
C LYS A 167 -12.97 -2.60 -6.07
N LEU A 168 -11.65 -2.62 -6.15
CA LEU A 168 -10.88 -3.83 -5.86
C LEU A 168 -10.93 -4.08 -4.36
N GLN A 169 -11.34 -5.29 -3.99
CA GLN A 169 -11.13 -5.78 -2.63
C GLN A 169 -9.65 -6.11 -2.49
N ILE A 170 -8.99 -5.30 -1.68
CA ILE A 170 -7.61 -5.46 -1.25
C ILE A 170 -7.70 -5.92 0.21
N PRO A 171 -6.98 -6.98 0.62
CA PRO A 171 -6.95 -7.38 2.01
C PRO A 171 -6.42 -6.21 2.85
N LEU A 172 -7.23 -5.73 3.79
CA LEU A 172 -6.85 -4.65 4.69
C LEU A 172 -6.31 -5.23 6.01
N PRO A 173 -5.39 -4.52 6.69
CA PRO A 173 -4.93 -4.92 8.01
C PRO A 173 -6.11 -5.04 8.99
N GLN A 174 -6.16 -6.14 9.73
CA GLN A 174 -7.21 -6.36 10.72
C GLN A 174 -7.18 -5.27 11.79
N LEU A 175 -8.34 -5.00 12.40
CA LEU A 175 -8.43 -4.10 13.56
C LEU A 175 -7.59 -4.60 14.73
N ALA A 176 -7.57 -5.92 14.96
CA ALA A 176 -6.84 -6.57 16.03
C ALA A 176 -6.25 -7.90 15.52
N PRO A 177 -5.06 -7.88 14.88
CA PRO A 177 -4.45 -9.10 14.35
C PRO A 177 -3.94 -10.02 15.48
N ASP A 178 -4.20 -11.33 15.38
CA ASP A 178 -3.76 -12.33 16.38
C ASP A 178 -2.23 -12.51 16.43
N TYR A 179 -1.54 -12.24 15.32
CA TYR A 179 -0.11 -12.40 15.11
C TYR A 179 0.31 -11.42 13.99
N PRO A 180 1.61 -11.09 13.83
CA PRO A 180 2.06 -10.38 12.63
C PRO A 180 1.57 -11.11 11.36
N GLY A 181 1.29 -10.31 10.32
CA GLY A 181 0.57 -10.68 9.10
C GLY A 181 1.21 -11.82 8.30
N HIS A 182 0.68 -12.13 7.12
CA HIS A 182 1.14 -13.28 6.32
C HIS A 182 2.61 -13.17 5.86
N ASP A 183 3.15 -11.96 5.69
CA ASP A 183 4.50 -11.65 5.17
C ASP A 183 5.62 -11.72 6.22
N ARG A 184 5.66 -12.77 7.05
CA ARG A 184 6.30 -12.70 8.38
C ARG A 184 7.78 -12.35 8.40
N ASP A 185 8.56 -12.85 7.46
CA ASP A 185 10.02 -12.71 7.56
C ASP A 185 10.57 -11.72 6.54
N TRP A 186 10.31 -11.90 5.24
CA TRP A 186 11.03 -11.14 4.21
C TRP A 186 10.81 -9.63 4.33
N LEU A 187 9.56 -9.18 4.49
CA LEU A 187 9.23 -7.76 4.57
C LEU A 187 9.67 -7.14 5.89
N LEU A 188 9.55 -7.88 7.01
CA LEU A 188 10.07 -7.47 8.31
C LEU A 188 11.58 -7.22 8.26
N HIS A 189 12.35 -8.08 7.59
CA HIS A 189 13.80 -7.87 7.43
C HIS A 189 14.09 -6.58 6.66
N LEU A 190 13.38 -6.33 5.54
CA LEU A 190 13.54 -5.09 4.78
C LEU A 190 13.19 -3.84 5.61
N ILE A 191 12.10 -3.87 6.38
CA ILE A 191 11.72 -2.74 7.24
C ILE A 191 12.72 -2.56 8.39
N ARG A 192 13.28 -3.65 8.95
CA ARG A 192 14.34 -3.57 9.98
C ARG A 192 15.63 -2.97 9.43
N ASP A 193 15.98 -3.25 8.18
CA ASP A 193 17.16 -2.70 7.54
C ASP A 193 16.93 -1.26 7.03
N TYR A 194 15.67 -0.88 6.76
CA TYR A 194 15.28 0.44 6.30
C TYR A 194 15.84 1.56 7.21
N GLN A 195 16.60 2.48 6.60
CA GLN A 195 17.16 3.66 7.24
C GLN A 195 16.52 4.92 6.64
N PRO A 196 15.59 5.59 7.33
CA PRO A 196 14.95 6.81 6.82
C PRO A 196 15.96 7.88 6.36
N ALA A 197 17.11 7.99 7.04
CA ALA A 197 18.17 8.94 6.68
C ALA A 197 18.85 8.67 5.31
N GLN A 198 18.68 7.48 4.73
CA GLN A 198 19.22 7.11 3.42
C GLN A 198 18.18 7.26 2.29
N ASP A 199 16.89 7.33 2.63
CA ASP A 199 15.78 7.37 1.68
C ASP A 199 15.10 8.75 1.61
N LEU A 200 14.93 9.40 2.76
CA LEU A 200 14.40 10.76 2.84
C LEU A 200 15.40 11.76 2.26
N PRO A 201 14.94 12.82 1.57
CA PRO A 201 15.82 13.83 0.99
C PRO A 201 16.63 14.61 2.05
N SER A 202 16.09 14.75 3.25
CA SER A 202 16.73 15.32 4.43
C SER A 202 15.97 14.93 5.69
N VAL A 203 16.66 14.76 6.81
CA VAL A 203 16.02 14.52 8.12
C VAL A 203 16.20 15.77 8.98
N SER A 204 15.09 16.45 9.23
CA SER A 204 14.99 17.62 10.12
C SER A 204 14.45 17.25 11.51
N SER A 205 13.68 16.16 11.61
CA SER A 205 13.26 15.57 12.88
C SER A 205 13.63 14.09 12.96
N GLN A 206 14.54 13.75 13.88
CA GLN A 206 14.95 12.37 14.09
C GLN A 206 13.82 11.53 14.71
N ALA A 207 12.98 12.15 15.55
CA ALA A 207 11.86 11.48 16.18
C ALA A 207 10.84 11.01 15.13
N ASP A 208 10.48 11.86 14.18
CA ASP A 208 9.51 11.50 13.13
C ASP A 208 10.12 10.55 12.09
N ALA A 209 11.44 10.59 11.86
CA ALA A 209 12.12 9.57 11.08
C ALA A 209 12.00 8.17 11.73
N ILE A 210 12.16 8.08 13.06
CA ILE A 210 11.93 6.82 13.80
C ILE A 210 10.44 6.44 13.77
N ALA A 211 9.55 7.41 13.95
CA ALA A 211 8.11 7.19 13.90
C ALA A 211 7.63 6.72 12.51
N LEU A 212 8.28 7.17 11.41
CA LEU A 212 8.00 6.70 10.05
C LEU A 212 8.24 5.19 9.95
N LYS A 213 9.37 4.73 10.50
CA LYS A 213 9.70 3.30 10.56
C LYS A 213 8.73 2.53 11.47
N ALA A 214 8.34 3.10 12.61
CA ALA A 214 7.30 2.52 13.48
C ALA A 214 5.97 2.36 12.74
N GLY A 215 5.57 3.36 11.95
CA GLY A 215 4.39 3.31 11.11
C GLY A 215 4.44 2.20 10.06
N LEU A 216 5.56 2.05 9.34
CA LEU A 216 5.78 0.95 8.39
C LEU A 216 5.65 -0.43 9.05
N LEU A 217 6.15 -0.58 10.28
CA LEU A 217 5.98 -1.82 11.04
C LEU A 217 4.52 -2.04 11.44
N CYS A 218 3.86 -0.97 11.90
CA CYS A 218 2.48 -1.02 12.36
C CYS A 218 1.55 -1.49 11.24
N ILE A 219 1.58 -0.87 10.05
CA ILE A 219 0.65 -1.20 8.96
C ILE A 219 0.70 -2.67 8.50
N HIS A 220 1.81 -3.38 8.76
CA HIS A 220 2.03 -4.79 8.43
C HIS A 220 1.94 -5.72 9.64
N ASP A 221 1.35 -5.24 10.73
CA ASP A 221 1.02 -6.00 11.94
C ASP A 221 2.24 -6.39 12.79
N TYR A 222 3.43 -5.83 12.54
CA TYR A 222 4.61 -5.99 13.38
C TYR A 222 4.51 -5.09 14.63
N LEU A 223 3.51 -5.38 15.46
CA LEU A 223 3.08 -4.51 16.56
C LEU A 223 4.15 -4.33 17.62
N GLU A 224 4.91 -5.38 17.96
CA GLU A 224 5.97 -5.30 18.98
C GLU A 224 7.13 -4.40 18.50
N GLU A 225 7.59 -4.56 17.27
CA GLU A 225 8.65 -3.70 16.72
C GLU A 225 8.16 -2.25 16.56
N SER A 226 6.91 -2.05 16.13
CA SER A 226 6.27 -0.73 16.08
C SER A 226 6.19 -0.09 17.47
N HIS A 227 5.81 -0.87 18.48
CA HIS A 227 5.72 -0.44 19.88
C HIS A 227 7.07 0.07 20.38
N GLN A 228 8.13 -0.73 20.23
CA GLN A 228 9.47 -0.38 20.69
C GLN A 228 9.98 0.93 20.06
N LEU A 229 9.77 1.10 18.75
CA LEU A 229 10.20 2.33 18.07
C LEU A 229 9.33 3.53 18.47
N SER A 230 8.01 3.38 18.54
CA SER A 230 7.09 4.45 18.96
C SER A 230 7.42 4.93 20.37
N GLN A 231 7.65 3.99 21.30
CA GLN A 231 8.02 4.29 22.68
C GLN A 231 9.39 4.99 22.79
N SER A 232 10.34 4.66 21.92
CA SER A 232 11.68 5.26 21.95
C SER A 232 11.70 6.77 21.63
N VAL A 233 10.60 7.30 21.07
CA VAL A 233 10.43 8.71 20.70
C VAL A 233 9.15 9.31 21.30
N GLU A 234 8.70 8.74 22.42
CA GLU A 234 7.52 9.23 23.13
C GLU A 234 7.66 10.71 23.47
N HIS A 235 6.60 11.48 23.24
CA HIS A 235 6.58 12.92 23.49
C HIS A 235 7.68 13.71 22.78
N GLU A 236 8.13 13.25 21.61
CA GLU A 236 9.05 13.95 20.70
C GLU A 236 8.37 14.32 19.37
N GLY A 237 9.06 15.06 18.50
CA GLY A 237 8.53 15.53 17.21
C GLY A 237 7.52 16.69 17.31
N PRO A 238 7.24 17.38 16.17
CA PRO A 238 6.40 18.57 16.08
C PRO A 238 4.92 18.25 16.33
N HIS A 239 4.44 17.09 15.87
CA HIS A 239 3.05 16.66 15.99
C HIS A 239 2.88 15.37 16.78
N ARG A 240 3.92 14.88 17.47
CA ARG A 240 3.85 13.63 18.27
C ARG A 240 3.48 12.40 17.43
N SER A 241 4.05 12.27 16.22
CA SER A 241 3.75 11.13 15.35
C SER A 241 4.09 9.79 16.00
N GLY A 242 5.15 9.72 16.82
CA GLY A 242 5.47 8.55 17.64
C GLY A 242 4.33 8.16 18.59
N ASP A 243 3.81 9.11 19.36
CA ASP A 243 2.66 8.89 20.27
C ASP A 243 1.40 8.46 19.51
N TYR A 244 1.22 8.93 18.27
CA TYR A 244 0.06 8.55 17.44
C TYR A 244 0.21 7.11 16.91
N TRP A 245 1.39 6.72 16.44
CA TRP A 245 1.64 5.31 16.09
C TRP A 245 1.51 4.40 17.30
N HIS A 246 1.94 4.85 18.48
CA HIS A 246 1.75 4.15 19.76
C HIS A 246 0.27 3.97 20.10
N HIS A 247 -0.54 5.01 19.90
CA HIS A 247 -1.99 4.96 20.04
C HIS A 247 -2.64 3.91 19.12
N ILE A 248 -2.28 3.94 17.83
CA ILE A 248 -2.81 2.97 16.86
C ILE A 248 -2.36 1.56 17.24
N MET A 249 -1.09 1.36 17.60
CA MET A 249 -0.56 0.06 18.01
C MET A 249 -1.37 -0.52 19.18
N HIS A 250 -1.56 0.23 20.29
CA HIS A 250 -2.36 -0.24 21.43
C HIS A 250 -3.83 -0.51 21.07
N ARG A 251 -4.42 0.26 20.15
CA ARG A 251 -5.77 -0.01 19.65
C ARG A 251 -5.85 -1.37 18.93
N ARG A 252 -4.74 -1.79 18.33
CA ARG A 252 -4.63 -3.01 17.52
C ARG A 252 -4.15 -4.24 18.29
N GLU A 253 -3.71 -4.10 19.53
CA GLU A 253 -3.57 -5.21 20.50
C GLU A 253 -4.73 -5.29 21.51
N PRO A 254 -5.92 -4.83 21.11
CA PRO A 254 -7.07 -4.53 21.97
C PRO A 254 -6.84 -3.90 23.35
N ASP A 255 -5.73 -3.19 23.60
CA ASP A 255 -5.54 -2.41 24.83
C ASP A 255 -6.13 -1.00 24.67
N TYR A 256 -7.45 -0.95 24.64
CA TYR A 256 -8.18 0.30 24.45
C TYR A 256 -7.93 1.33 25.56
N SER A 257 -7.54 0.88 26.75
CA SER A 257 -7.24 1.78 27.87
C SER A 257 -5.92 2.54 27.63
N ASN A 258 -4.88 1.84 27.18
CA ASN A 258 -3.60 2.43 26.79
C ASN A 258 -3.72 3.19 25.48
N ALA A 259 -4.50 2.72 24.51
CA ALA A 259 -4.80 3.49 23.31
C ALA A 259 -5.36 4.87 23.67
N LYS A 260 -6.33 4.95 24.59
CA LYS A 260 -6.87 6.24 25.06
C LYS A 260 -5.88 7.05 25.88
N TYR A 261 -4.89 6.44 26.51
CA TYR A 261 -3.78 7.18 27.14
C TYR A 261 -2.94 7.90 26.09
N TRP A 262 -2.49 7.16 25.07
CA TRP A 262 -1.66 7.72 24.01
C TRP A 262 -2.41 8.73 23.14
N SER A 263 -3.72 8.56 22.93
CA SER A 263 -4.51 9.60 22.24
C SER A 263 -4.48 10.96 22.94
N ARG A 264 -4.34 10.98 24.28
CA ARG A 264 -4.16 12.22 25.05
C ARG A 264 -2.74 12.76 24.92
N ALA A 265 -1.74 11.88 24.81
CA ALA A 265 -0.34 12.25 24.58
C ALA A 265 -0.13 12.91 23.20
N VAL A 266 -0.82 12.42 22.16
CA VAL A 266 -0.82 13.01 20.80
C VAL A 266 -1.19 14.49 20.84
N GLY A 267 -2.18 14.88 21.64
CA GLY A 267 -2.63 16.27 21.73
C GLY A 267 -3.28 16.76 20.44
N HIS A 268 -2.75 17.83 19.84
CA HIS A 268 -3.27 18.36 18.59
C HIS A 268 -2.49 17.81 17.40
N HIS A 269 -3.15 17.01 16.55
CA HIS A 269 -2.57 16.50 15.31
C HIS A 269 -3.31 17.05 14.08
N PRO A 270 -2.62 17.41 12.97
CA PRO A 270 -3.25 17.88 11.74
C PRO A 270 -4.29 16.91 11.14
N LEU A 271 -4.08 15.60 11.30
CA LEU A 271 -5.04 14.58 10.89
C LEU A 271 -6.41 14.70 11.58
N HIS A 272 -6.50 15.36 12.74
CA HIS A 272 -7.80 15.58 13.35
C HIS A 272 -8.74 16.41 12.46
N VAL A 273 -8.20 17.19 11.51
CA VAL A 273 -8.99 17.94 10.54
C VAL A 273 -9.12 17.22 9.21
N VAL A 274 -8.05 16.54 8.76
CA VAL A 274 -8.01 15.89 7.42
C VAL A 274 -8.79 14.58 7.39
N LEU A 275 -8.73 13.78 8.45
CA LEU A 275 -9.29 12.44 8.45
C LEU A 275 -10.83 12.38 8.27
N PRO A 276 -11.65 13.24 8.91
CA PRO A 276 -13.10 13.24 8.71
C PRO A 276 -13.50 13.41 7.25
N GLU A 277 -12.85 14.34 6.52
CA GLU A 277 -13.10 14.59 5.10
C GLU A 277 -12.75 13.37 4.24
N ALA A 278 -11.64 12.70 4.56
CA ALA A 278 -11.18 11.52 3.81
C ALA A 278 -12.07 10.29 4.00
N VAL A 279 -12.69 10.13 5.17
CA VAL A 279 -13.50 8.93 5.49
C VAL A 279 -15.00 9.14 5.31
N GLU A 280 -15.50 10.37 5.23
CA GLU A 280 -16.93 10.66 5.06
C GLU A 280 -17.56 9.90 3.87
N PRO A 281 -16.95 9.86 2.66
CA PRO A 281 -17.51 9.13 1.52
C PRO A 281 -17.57 7.60 1.71
N LEU A 282 -16.84 7.04 2.69
CA LEU A 282 -16.92 5.60 2.98
C LEU A 282 -18.27 5.23 3.57
N PHE A 283 -18.89 6.11 4.37
CA PHE A 283 -20.15 5.79 5.05
C PHE A 283 -21.30 5.54 4.08
N ASP A 284 -21.25 6.09 2.87
CA ASP A 284 -22.28 5.89 1.85
C ASP A 284 -22.21 4.50 1.19
N GLN A 285 -21.16 3.71 1.49
CA GLN A 285 -20.98 2.34 1.00
C GLN A 285 -21.64 1.28 1.90
N PHE A 286 -22.08 1.67 3.10
CA PHE A 286 -22.58 0.76 4.13
C PHE A 286 -23.97 1.21 4.61
N HIS A 287 -24.82 0.27 5.00
CA HIS A 287 -26.25 0.55 5.23
C HIS A 287 -26.76 0.06 6.59
N SER A 288 -25.93 -0.64 7.38
CA SER A 288 -26.35 -1.13 8.69
C SER A 288 -26.65 0.00 9.70
N PRO A 289 -27.62 -0.19 10.62
CA PRO A 289 -27.90 0.79 11.69
C PRO A 289 -26.69 1.11 12.58
N ALA A 290 -25.80 0.13 12.79
CA ALA A 290 -24.58 0.32 13.57
C ALA A 290 -23.65 1.35 12.91
N VAL A 291 -23.46 1.24 11.59
CA VAL A 291 -22.68 2.22 10.82
C VAL A 291 -23.31 3.61 10.87
N ALA A 292 -24.63 3.73 10.73
CA ALA A 292 -25.31 5.03 10.81
C ALA A 292 -25.13 5.71 12.18
N ASN A 293 -25.14 4.93 13.27
CA ASN A 293 -24.88 5.45 14.62
C ASN A 293 -23.43 5.96 14.75
N TRP A 294 -22.46 5.23 14.21
CA TRP A 294 -21.05 5.63 14.24
C TRP A 294 -20.74 6.80 13.31
N LYS A 295 -21.43 6.95 12.18
CA LYS A 295 -21.31 8.15 11.31
C LYS A 295 -21.54 9.42 12.12
N ASN A 296 -22.62 9.45 12.90
CA ASN A 296 -22.92 10.59 13.77
C ASN A 296 -21.83 10.77 14.83
N GLN A 297 -21.39 9.72 15.51
CA GLN A 297 -20.40 9.86 16.59
C GLN A 297 -19.00 10.28 16.11
N LEU A 298 -18.57 9.82 14.93
CA LEU A 298 -17.24 10.08 14.37
C LEU A 298 -17.17 11.40 13.61
N LEU A 299 -18.26 11.81 12.94
CA LEU A 299 -18.28 12.99 12.06
C LEU A 299 -19.08 14.18 12.62
N GLN A 300 -19.77 14.06 13.76
CA GLN A 300 -20.53 15.18 14.34
C GLN A 300 -19.63 16.35 14.77
N SER A 301 -18.37 16.09 15.09
CA SER A 301 -17.40 17.14 15.37
C SER A 301 -16.65 17.50 14.08
N GLU A 302 -16.33 18.78 13.91
CA GLU A 302 -15.38 19.23 12.87
C GLU A 302 -13.97 18.67 13.07
N ARG A 303 -13.72 17.92 14.16
CA ARG A 303 -12.44 17.27 14.45
C ARG A 303 -12.63 15.79 14.77
N TRP A 304 -11.79 14.96 14.16
CA TRP A 304 -11.69 13.54 14.48
C TRP A 304 -11.35 13.32 15.96
N SER A 305 -12.05 12.38 16.58
CA SER A 305 -11.80 11.95 17.95
C SER A 305 -11.19 10.55 17.95
N LEU A 306 -9.89 10.48 18.26
CA LEU A 306 -9.17 9.21 18.44
C LEU A 306 -9.86 8.27 19.44
N ASN A 307 -10.39 8.84 20.53
CA ASN A 307 -11.10 8.06 21.55
C ASN A 307 -12.42 7.50 21.04
N SER A 308 -13.16 8.27 20.24
CA SER A 308 -14.41 7.80 19.65
C SER A 308 -14.14 6.65 18.68
N PHE A 309 -13.05 6.71 17.92
CA PHE A 309 -12.69 5.61 17.03
C PHE A 309 -12.18 4.38 17.77
N VAL A 310 -11.47 4.54 18.90
CA VAL A 310 -11.17 3.42 19.82
C VAL A 310 -12.45 2.73 20.30
N ASP A 311 -13.47 3.49 20.68
CA ASP A 311 -14.76 2.93 21.11
C ASP A 311 -15.46 2.18 19.96
N CYS A 312 -15.35 2.66 18.72
CA CYS A 312 -15.84 1.97 17.53
C CYS A 312 -15.12 0.63 17.31
N CYS A 313 -13.79 0.59 17.44
CA CYS A 313 -13.02 -0.65 17.31
C CYS A 313 -13.37 -1.66 18.42
N ALA A 314 -13.55 -1.19 19.65
CA ALA A 314 -13.98 -2.03 20.77
C ALA A 314 -15.38 -2.66 20.53
N GLU A 315 -16.31 -1.91 19.93
CA GLU A 315 -17.62 -2.46 19.54
C GLU A 315 -17.50 -3.52 18.43
N CYS A 316 -16.59 -3.31 17.47
CA CYS A 316 -16.34 -4.29 16.41
C CYS A 316 -15.85 -5.62 16.98
N GLU A 317 -14.96 -5.58 17.98
CA GLU A 317 -14.46 -6.76 18.67
C GLU A 317 -15.58 -7.49 19.43
N SER A 318 -16.44 -6.75 20.13
CA SER A 318 -17.48 -7.35 21.00
C SER A 318 -18.69 -7.90 20.25
N ASN A 319 -19.11 -7.25 19.16
CA ASN A 319 -20.40 -7.50 18.52
C ASN A 319 -20.32 -8.23 17.17
N GLN A 320 -19.12 -8.44 16.62
CA GLN A 320 -18.87 -9.14 15.35
C GLN A 320 -19.76 -8.68 14.17
N ASN A 321 -20.18 -7.42 14.15
CA ASN A 321 -20.91 -6.85 13.02
C ASN A 321 -19.97 -6.70 11.82
N LEU A 322 -20.18 -7.51 10.78
CA LEU A 322 -19.31 -7.55 9.60
C LEU A 322 -19.22 -6.20 8.86
N GLU A 323 -20.34 -5.52 8.63
CA GLU A 323 -20.33 -4.21 7.93
C GLU A 323 -19.59 -3.14 8.73
N LEU A 324 -19.78 -3.12 10.06
CA LEU A 324 -19.07 -2.17 10.92
C LEU A 324 -17.57 -2.49 10.98
N ASN A 325 -17.21 -3.78 11.02
CA ASN A 325 -15.81 -4.21 10.99
C ASN A 325 -15.14 -3.82 9.66
N ASP A 326 -15.78 -4.08 8.53
CA ASP A 326 -15.30 -3.68 7.20
C ASP A 326 -15.11 -2.17 7.10
N LEU A 327 -16.08 -1.37 7.58
CA LEU A 327 -15.96 0.09 7.63
C LEU A 327 -14.77 0.51 8.49
N ALA A 328 -14.66 -0.02 9.71
CA ALA A 328 -13.60 0.34 10.64
C ALA A 328 -12.21 -0.05 10.12
N GLN A 329 -12.07 -1.19 9.42
CA GLN A 329 -10.82 -1.54 8.73
C GLN A 329 -10.47 -0.54 7.62
N ASN A 330 -11.46 -0.08 6.84
CA ASN A 330 -11.23 0.96 5.83
C ASN A 330 -10.81 2.29 6.47
N ILE A 331 -11.47 2.72 7.55
CA ILE A 331 -11.10 3.93 8.30
C ILE A 331 -9.68 3.82 8.85
N GLN A 332 -9.34 2.70 9.50
CA GLN A 332 -8.00 2.46 10.03
C GLN A 332 -6.95 2.50 8.92
N TRP A 333 -7.22 1.89 7.77
CA TRP A 333 -6.30 1.93 6.64
C TRP A 333 -6.05 3.37 6.18
N ILE A 334 -7.11 4.17 5.99
CA ILE A 334 -6.98 5.59 5.60
C ILE A 334 -6.21 6.38 6.67
N GLU A 335 -6.54 6.20 7.95
CA GLU A 335 -5.87 6.87 9.07
C GLU A 335 -4.36 6.56 9.07
N MET A 336 -3.98 5.28 8.95
CA MET A 336 -2.58 4.87 8.92
C MET A 336 -1.84 5.42 7.69
N GLN A 337 -2.44 5.40 6.51
CA GLN A 337 -1.80 5.93 5.30
C GLN A 337 -1.58 7.44 5.38
N LEU A 338 -2.60 8.21 5.81
CA LEU A 338 -2.48 9.65 6.02
C LEU A 338 -1.47 9.99 7.13
N LEU A 339 -1.41 9.18 8.19
CA LEU A 339 -0.46 9.39 9.28
C LEU A 339 0.96 9.13 8.79
N LEU A 340 1.17 8.10 7.97
CA LEU A 340 2.48 7.77 7.42
C LEU A 340 3.00 8.90 6.51
N GLN A 341 2.12 9.41 5.63
CA GLN A 341 2.42 10.57 4.79
C GLN A 341 2.80 11.79 5.64
N LYS A 342 2.00 12.11 6.68
CA LYS A 342 2.28 13.24 7.56
C LYS A 342 3.57 13.06 8.36
N THR A 343 3.82 11.85 8.87
CA THR A 343 5.04 11.51 9.61
C THR A 343 6.28 11.68 8.72
N SER A 344 6.21 11.24 7.46
CA SER A 344 7.29 11.44 6.47
C SER A 344 7.54 12.92 6.19
N LEU A 345 6.48 13.73 6.04
CA LEU A 345 6.63 15.17 5.85
C LEU A 345 7.29 15.83 7.07
N ASP A 346 6.80 15.55 8.27
CA ASP A 346 7.34 16.10 9.53
C ASP A 346 8.82 15.71 9.74
N ALA A 347 9.20 14.49 9.38
CA ALA A 347 10.59 14.04 9.40
C ALA A 347 11.51 14.93 8.54
N THR A 348 11.00 15.46 7.42
CA THR A 348 11.77 16.30 6.50
C THR A 348 11.67 17.80 6.79
N THR A 349 10.54 18.28 7.34
CA THR A 349 10.30 19.72 7.54
C THR A 349 10.61 20.23 8.94
N GLY A 350 10.72 19.35 9.93
CA GLY A 350 10.87 19.75 11.33
C GLY A 350 9.61 20.40 11.85
#